data_AF-A0A7X9F006-F1
#
_entry.id   AF-A0A7X9F006-F1
#
_cell.length_a   1.000
_cell.length_b   1.000
_cell.length_c   1.000
_cell.angle_alpha   90.00
_cell.angle_beta   90.00
_cell.angle_gamma   90.00
#
_symmetry.space_group_name_H-M   'P 1'
#
loop_
_entity.id
_entity.type
_entity.pdbx_description
1 polymer ?
#
loop_
_entity_poly.entity_id
_entity_poly.type
_entity_poly.pdbx_seq_one_letter_code
_entity_poly.pdbx_strand_id
1 'polypeptide(L)'
;MAKQLIQAYKQTPRRKQLQKLGLSVLPVITLGTIFALYLVFSAQAAAAGLEIRAYLDTKEELQRTIANENTQLAWLLSNTNMSKRAEKLGFTQISSDNTFYMVLPSYPGRTVRLTSPAPASDSEGDVVLNSAYQESLGDFLQNLLFSASSKEVEQ
;
A
#
# COMPACT_ATOMS: atom_id res chain seq x y z
N MET A 1 -30.25 47.22 -72.41
CA MET A 1 -30.20 47.38 -70.94
C MET A 1 -29.98 46.01 -70.31
N ALA A 2 -29.02 45.94 -69.39
CA ALA A 2 -28.32 44.73 -68.98
C ALA A 2 -29.16 43.74 -68.15
N LYS A 3 -28.98 42.45 -68.43
CA LYS A 3 -29.32 41.34 -67.54
C LYS A 3 -28.31 41.28 -66.40
N GLN A 4 -28.74 40.87 -65.20
CA GLN A 4 -28.03 40.00 -64.24
C GLN A 4 -28.80 40.03 -62.91
N LEU A 5 -29.71 39.08 -62.69
CA LEU A 5 -29.45 37.89 -61.87
C LEU A 5 -28.84 38.21 -60.50
N ILE A 6 -29.60 38.96 -59.68
CA ILE A 6 -29.43 38.95 -58.23
C ILE A 6 -30.03 37.63 -57.74
N GLN A 7 -29.30 36.55 -57.94
CA GLN A 7 -29.66 35.28 -57.34
C GLN A 7 -28.82 35.12 -56.08
N ALA A 8 -29.51 35.40 -54.98
CA ALA A 8 -29.09 35.27 -53.60
C ALA A 8 -27.99 34.22 -53.41
N TYR A 9 -26.83 34.70 -52.96
CA TYR A 9 -25.75 33.91 -52.41
C TYR A 9 -26.28 33.24 -51.12
N LYS A 10 -27.05 32.17 -51.29
CA LYS A 10 -27.60 31.35 -50.21
C LYS A 10 -26.39 30.63 -49.60
N GLN A 11 -25.87 31.24 -48.55
CA GLN A 11 -24.77 30.77 -47.71
C GLN A 11 -24.66 29.24 -47.68
N THR A 12 -23.49 28.77 -48.08
CA THR A 12 -23.07 27.37 -48.16
C THR A 12 -23.56 26.53 -46.97
N PRO A 13 -24.61 25.69 -47.15
CA PRO A 13 -25.26 24.98 -46.05
C PRO A 13 -24.42 23.83 -45.47
N ARG A 14 -23.32 23.46 -46.15
CA ARG A 14 -22.39 22.40 -45.72
C ARG A 14 -21.79 22.62 -44.34
N ARG A 15 -21.56 23.88 -43.93
CA ARG A 15 -20.97 24.17 -42.61
C ARG A 15 -21.90 23.79 -41.45
N LYS A 16 -23.21 24.05 -41.58
CA LYS A 16 -24.19 23.66 -40.54
C LYS A 16 -24.41 22.15 -40.46
N GLN A 17 -24.23 21.43 -41.56
CA GLN A 17 -24.28 19.96 -41.58
C GLN A 17 -23.06 19.35 -40.88
N LEU A 18 -21.85 19.85 -41.17
CA LEU A 18 -20.62 19.44 -40.49
C LEU A 18 -20.65 19.77 -38.98
N GLN A 19 -21.20 20.92 -38.60
CA GLN A 19 -21.29 21.33 -37.20
C GLN A 19 -22.26 20.46 -36.37
N LYS A 20 -23.40 20.06 -36.96
CA LYS A 20 -24.33 19.12 -36.31
C LYS A 20 -23.74 17.70 -36.20
N LEU A 21 -23.00 17.27 -37.22
CA LEU A 21 -22.31 15.98 -37.22
C LEU A 21 -21.21 15.95 -36.14
N GLY A 22 -20.40 17.01 -36.04
CA GLY A 22 -19.40 17.14 -34.98
C GLY A 22 -20.03 17.14 -33.60
N LEU A 23 -21.12 17.87 -33.40
CA LEU A 23 -21.84 17.94 -32.12
C LEU A 23 -22.41 16.59 -31.67
N SER A 24 -22.85 15.72 -32.60
CA SER A 24 -23.34 14.39 -32.23
C SER A 24 -22.22 13.38 -31.97
N VAL A 25 -21.06 13.53 -32.62
CA VAL A 25 -19.94 12.57 -32.50
C VAL A 25 -19.07 12.86 -31.27
N LEU A 26 -18.91 14.13 -30.90
CA LEU A 26 -18.10 14.56 -29.76
C LEU A 26 -18.49 13.92 -28.40
N PRO A 27 -19.78 13.84 -28.01
CA PRO A 27 -20.17 13.14 -26.79
C PRO A 27 -19.90 11.63 -26.85
N VAL A 28 -20.01 11.02 -28.03
CA VAL A 28 -19.75 9.58 -28.19
C VAL A 28 -18.27 9.27 -27.98
N ILE A 29 -17.37 10.09 -28.56
CA ILE A 29 -15.93 9.92 -28.38
C ILE A 29 -15.54 10.15 -26.92
N THR A 30 -16.07 11.19 -26.28
CA THR A 30 -15.77 11.50 -24.87
C THR A 30 -16.27 10.41 -23.91
N LEU A 31 -17.48 9.87 -24.11
CA LEU A 31 -17.92 8.71 -23.35
C LEU A 31 -17.02 7.49 -23.60
N GLY A 32 -16.63 7.25 -24.86
CA GLY A 32 -15.74 6.16 -25.22
C GLY A 32 -14.37 6.24 -24.53
N THR A 33 -13.77 7.43 -24.46
CA THR A 33 -12.50 7.63 -23.77
C THR A 33 -12.62 7.45 -22.27
N ILE A 34 -13.68 7.99 -21.64
CA ILE A 34 -13.96 7.77 -20.21
C ILE A 34 -14.11 6.28 -19.92
N PHE A 35 -14.86 5.55 -20.75
CA PHE A 35 -15.10 4.13 -20.58
C PHE A 35 -13.81 3.30 -20.74
N ALA A 36 -12.98 3.63 -21.73
CA ALA A 36 -11.70 2.99 -21.94
C ALA A 36 -10.74 3.22 -20.75
N LEU A 37 -10.66 4.46 -20.26
CA LEU A 37 -9.86 4.79 -19.08
C LEU A 37 -10.35 4.02 -17.85
N TYR A 38 -11.67 4.01 -17.60
CA TYR A 38 -12.26 3.27 -16.48
C TYR A 38 -11.88 1.79 -16.50
N LEU A 39 -11.92 1.16 -17.70
CA LEU A 39 -11.56 -0.25 -17.87
C LEU A 39 -10.09 -0.51 -17.50
N VAL A 40 -9.18 0.35 -17.95
CA VAL A 40 -7.72 0.22 -17.69
C VAL A 40 -7.42 0.39 -16.20
N PHE A 41 -7.99 1.42 -15.56
CA PHE A 41 -7.80 1.65 -14.11
C PHE A 41 -8.37 0.50 -13.29
N SER A 42 -9.56 -0.02 -13.66
CA SER A 42 -10.15 -1.17 -12.96
C SER A 42 -9.28 -2.43 -13.08
N ALA A 43 -8.68 -2.68 -14.25
CA ALA A 43 -7.80 -3.82 -14.45
C ALA A 43 -6.50 -3.68 -13.64
N GLN A 44 -5.92 -2.48 -13.59
CA GLN A 44 -4.70 -2.23 -12.83
C GLN A 44 -4.94 -2.30 -11.31
N ALA A 45 -6.06 -1.77 -10.83
CA ALA A 45 -6.46 -1.88 -9.43
C ALA A 45 -6.71 -3.34 -9.01
N ALA A 46 -7.33 -4.15 -9.89
CA ALA A 46 -7.54 -5.57 -9.63
C ALA A 46 -6.21 -6.35 -9.57
N ALA A 47 -5.25 -6.04 -10.45
CA ALA A 47 -3.92 -6.66 -10.43
C ALA A 47 -3.14 -6.31 -9.15
N ALA A 48 -3.10 -5.03 -8.76
CA ALA A 48 -2.47 -4.59 -7.53
C ALA A 48 -3.13 -5.23 -6.28
N GLY A 49 -4.46 -5.37 -6.28
CA GLY A 49 -5.19 -6.06 -5.21
C GLY A 49 -4.81 -7.53 -5.04
N LEU A 50 -4.50 -8.23 -6.14
CA LEU A 50 -4.05 -9.62 -6.10
C LEU A 50 -2.66 -9.75 -5.47
N GLU A 51 -1.74 -8.86 -5.80
CA GLU A 51 -0.40 -8.82 -5.21
C GLU A 51 -0.46 -8.54 -3.71
N ILE A 52 -1.26 -7.55 -3.30
CA ILE A 52 -1.49 -7.25 -1.88
C ILE A 52 -2.03 -8.49 -1.15
N ARG A 53 -2.97 -9.20 -1.76
CA ARG A 53 -3.53 -10.42 -1.15
C ARG A 53 -2.47 -11.51 -0.98
N ALA A 54 -1.60 -11.72 -1.98
CA ALA A 54 -0.50 -12.67 -1.88
C ALA A 54 0.47 -12.32 -0.73
N TYR A 55 0.77 -11.03 -0.53
CA TYR A 55 1.57 -10.58 0.60
C TYR A 55 0.88 -10.78 1.95
N LEU A 56 -0.44 -10.56 2.03
CA LEU A 56 -1.22 -10.80 3.25
C LEU A 56 -1.25 -12.28 3.61
N ASP A 57 -1.47 -13.16 2.63
CA ASP A 57 -1.47 -14.61 2.84
C ASP A 57 -0.08 -15.07 3.33
N THR A 58 1.00 -14.54 2.73
CA THR A 58 2.37 -14.81 3.17
C THR A 58 2.62 -14.34 4.60
N LYS A 59 2.12 -13.15 4.96
CA LYS A 59 2.25 -12.60 6.32
C LYS A 59 1.56 -13.49 7.35
N GLU A 60 0.34 -13.95 7.05
CA GLU A 60 -0.42 -14.83 7.95
C GLU A 60 0.31 -16.16 8.16
N GLU A 61 0.87 -16.75 7.11
CA GLU A 61 1.64 -17.99 7.20
C GLU A 61 2.90 -17.83 8.08
N LEU A 62 3.63 -16.72 7.91
CA LEU A 62 4.79 -16.41 8.75
C LEU A 62 4.39 -16.22 10.22
N GLN A 63 3.30 -15.50 10.49
CA GLN A 63 2.81 -15.30 11.85
C GLN A 63 2.43 -16.63 12.51
N ARG A 64 1.79 -17.53 11.76
CA ARG A 64 1.44 -18.87 12.23
C ARG A 64 2.68 -19.70 12.53
N THR A 65 3.71 -19.61 11.69
CA THR A 65 5.01 -20.27 11.90
C THR A 65 5.68 -19.77 13.17
N ILE A 66 5.78 -18.45 13.36
CA ILE A 66 6.36 -17.84 14.57
C ILE A 66 5.60 -18.28 15.82
N ALA A 67 4.27 -18.29 15.79
CA ALA A 67 3.46 -18.73 16.91
C ALA A 67 3.72 -20.21 17.27
N ASN A 68 3.87 -21.06 16.26
CA ASN A 68 4.20 -22.47 16.45
C ASN A 68 5.61 -22.66 17.03
N GLU A 69 6.61 -21.95 16.51
CA GLU A 69 7.99 -21.99 17.03
C GLU A 69 8.06 -21.49 18.48
N ASN A 70 7.39 -20.38 18.79
CA ASN A 70 7.31 -19.86 20.16
C ASN A 70 6.65 -20.87 21.11
N THR A 71 5.62 -21.57 20.65
CA THR A 71 4.97 -22.63 21.44
C THR A 71 5.94 -23.79 21.71
N GLN A 72 6.72 -24.20 20.70
CA GLN A 72 7.75 -25.22 20.87
C GLN A 72 8.84 -24.77 21.84
N LEU A 73 9.37 -23.55 21.68
CA LEU A 73 10.36 -22.98 22.58
C LEU A 73 9.85 -22.92 24.02
N ALA A 74 8.62 -22.45 24.23
CA ALA A 74 7.99 -22.41 25.54
C ALA A 74 7.85 -23.81 26.15
N TRP A 75 7.49 -24.82 25.34
CA TRP A 75 7.46 -26.21 25.79
C TRP A 75 8.84 -26.71 26.20
N LEU A 76 9.87 -26.50 25.38
CA LEU A 76 11.25 -26.90 25.68
C LEU A 76 11.83 -26.21 26.92
N LEU A 77 11.55 -24.91 27.07
CA LEU A 77 12.04 -24.06 28.15
C LEU A 77 11.15 -24.09 29.40
N SER A 78 10.04 -24.84 29.35
CA SER A 78 9.21 -25.04 30.53
C SER A 78 9.99 -25.71 31.65
N ASN A 79 9.77 -25.26 32.88
CA ASN A 79 10.44 -25.80 34.07
C ASN A 79 10.35 -27.33 34.13
N THR A 80 9.19 -27.89 33.76
CA THR A 80 8.96 -29.34 33.73
C THR A 80 9.91 -30.06 32.76
N ASN A 81 10.08 -29.58 31.53
CA ASN A 81 10.97 -30.22 30.55
C ASN A 81 12.44 -29.94 30.83
N MET A 82 12.77 -28.75 31.35
CA MET A 82 14.12 -28.42 31.77
C MET A 82 14.56 -29.25 32.98
N SER A 83 13.72 -29.39 34.00
CA SER A 83 14.01 -30.20 35.20
C SER A 83 14.23 -31.66 34.84
N LYS A 84 13.35 -32.26 34.02
CA LYS A 84 13.53 -33.62 33.50
C LYS A 84 14.84 -33.80 32.74
N ARG A 85 15.26 -32.79 31.96
CA ARG A 85 16.53 -32.83 31.23
C ARG A 85 17.73 -32.71 32.17
N ALA A 86 17.63 -31.85 33.18
CA ALA A 86 18.67 -31.68 34.19
C ALA A 86 18.87 -32.97 35.00
N GLU A 87 17.79 -33.61 35.42
CA GLU A 87 17.83 -34.91 36.11
C GLU A 87 18.49 -35.99 35.26
N LYS A 88 18.15 -36.09 33.97
CA LYS A 88 18.80 -37.02 33.02
C LYS A 88 20.30 -36.77 32.84
N LEU A 89 20.76 -35.53 33.03
CA LEU A 89 22.17 -35.16 32.98
C LEU A 89 22.89 -35.36 34.32
N GLY A 90 22.21 -35.85 35.35
CA GLY A 90 22.77 -36.09 36.68
C GLY A 90 22.76 -34.88 37.60
N PHE A 91 22.11 -33.78 37.21
CA PHE A 91 21.92 -32.64 38.12
C PHE A 91 20.88 -32.98 39.18
N THR A 92 21.09 -32.47 40.39
CA THR A 92 20.18 -32.60 41.52
C THR A 92 19.69 -31.23 41.97
N GLN A 93 18.47 -31.19 42.50
CA GLN A 93 17.91 -29.98 43.09
C GLN A 93 18.77 -29.56 44.29
N ILE A 94 19.26 -28.32 44.30
CA ILE A 94 20.04 -27.81 45.44
C ILE A 94 19.13 -27.65 46.67
N SER A 95 19.61 -28.10 47.84
CA SER A 95 18.98 -27.88 49.15
C SER A 95 19.78 -26.87 49.96
N SER A 96 19.12 -26.18 50.91
CA SER A 96 19.76 -25.20 51.79
C SER A 96 20.93 -25.79 52.59
N ASP A 97 20.90 -27.10 52.85
CA ASP A 97 21.90 -27.78 53.67
C ASP A 97 23.25 -28.00 52.94
N ASN A 98 23.29 -27.84 51.61
CA ASN A 98 24.49 -28.09 50.78
C ASN A 98 24.86 -26.89 49.90
N THR A 99 24.66 -25.67 50.42
CA THR A 99 24.98 -24.43 49.69
C THR A 99 26.19 -23.73 50.31
N PHE A 100 27.26 -23.58 49.53
CA PHE A 100 28.45 -22.82 49.92
C PHE A 100 28.50 -21.52 49.13
N TYR A 101 28.58 -20.39 49.83
CA TYR A 101 28.73 -19.07 49.20
C TYR A 101 30.20 -18.67 49.17
N MET A 102 30.68 -18.27 48.00
CA MET A 102 32.02 -17.70 47.83
C MET A 102 31.89 -16.28 47.27
N VAL A 103 32.51 -15.31 47.93
CA VAL A 103 32.58 -13.93 47.44
C VAL A 103 33.72 -13.84 46.43
N LEU A 104 33.38 -13.59 45.17
CA LEU A 104 34.36 -13.38 44.10
C LEU A 104 34.70 -11.88 44.03
N PRO A 105 35.95 -11.46 44.30
CA PRO A 105 36.32 -10.05 44.43
C PRO A 105 36.15 -9.24 43.13
N SER A 106 36.12 -9.89 41.96
CA SER A 106 36.00 -9.25 40.65
C SER A 106 34.69 -9.59 39.92
N TYR A 107 33.66 -10.08 40.61
CA TYR A 107 32.39 -10.43 39.96
C TYR A 107 31.51 -9.18 39.79
N PRO A 108 31.23 -8.72 38.55
CA PRO A 108 30.50 -7.47 38.30
C PRO A 108 28.98 -7.57 38.58
N GLY A 109 28.51 -8.72 39.08
CA GLY A 109 27.09 -8.99 39.29
C GLY A 109 26.38 -9.45 38.00
N ARG A 110 25.12 -9.89 38.15
CA ARG A 110 24.28 -10.30 37.02
C ARG A 110 23.76 -9.06 36.30
N THR A 111 24.28 -8.77 35.10
CA THR A 111 23.72 -7.74 34.24
C THR A 111 22.49 -8.31 33.53
N VAL A 112 21.31 -7.78 33.86
CA VAL A 112 20.09 -8.13 33.13
C VAL A 112 20.12 -7.39 31.81
N ARG A 113 20.60 -8.06 30.75
CA ARG A 113 20.50 -7.53 29.39
C ARG A 113 19.07 -7.73 28.92
N LEU A 114 18.28 -6.66 28.99
CA LEU A 114 16.96 -6.61 28.36
C LEU A 114 17.17 -6.76 26.85
N THR A 115 16.90 -7.95 26.32
CA THR A 115 16.98 -8.25 24.88
C THR A 115 15.69 -7.92 24.14
N SER A 116 14.60 -7.70 24.87
CA SER A 116 13.37 -7.19 24.31
C SER A 116 13.56 -5.71 23.97
N PRO A 117 13.31 -5.29 22.72
CA PRO A 117 13.08 -3.89 22.42
C PRO A 117 12.03 -3.35 23.40
N ALA A 118 12.23 -2.14 23.92
CA ALA A 118 11.12 -1.43 24.57
C ALA A 118 9.92 -1.51 23.62
N PRO A 119 8.68 -1.73 24.11
CA PRO A 119 7.51 -1.72 23.25
C PRO A 119 7.61 -0.43 22.46
N ALA A 120 7.77 -0.56 21.14
CA ALA A 120 7.76 0.60 20.29
C ALA A 120 6.43 1.26 20.64
N SER A 121 6.47 2.51 21.12
CA SER A 121 5.36 3.38 20.82
C SER A 121 5.18 3.19 19.32
N ASP A 122 4.02 2.71 18.89
CA ASP A 122 3.65 2.70 17.50
C ASP A 122 3.72 4.17 17.05
N SER A 123 4.92 4.63 16.72
CA SER A 123 5.09 5.64 15.71
C SER A 123 4.53 4.90 14.51
N GLU A 124 3.23 5.06 14.28
CA GLU A 124 2.65 5.06 12.96
C GLU A 124 3.66 5.86 12.14
N GLY A 125 4.60 5.13 11.53
CA GLY A 125 5.68 5.73 10.79
C GLY A 125 4.93 6.53 9.76
N ASP A 126 5.07 7.85 9.86
CA ASP A 126 4.36 8.83 9.06
C ASP A 126 4.34 8.28 7.66
N VAL A 127 3.22 7.66 7.27
CA VAL A 127 3.16 6.98 5.99
C VAL A 127 3.15 8.17 5.06
N VAL A 128 4.33 8.53 4.55
CA VAL A 128 4.51 9.57 3.56
C VAL A 128 3.89 9.02 2.27
N LEU A 129 2.56 8.94 2.28
CA LEU A 129 1.75 8.75 1.10
C LEU A 129 2.06 9.96 0.25
N ASN A 130 2.66 9.71 -0.91
CA ASN A 130 2.93 10.74 -1.90
C ASN A 130 1.64 11.55 -2.12
N SER A 131 1.73 12.88 -2.04
CA SER A 131 0.58 13.80 -2.13
C SER A 131 -0.25 13.59 -3.39
N ALA A 132 0.34 13.01 -4.44
CA ALA A 132 -0.38 12.61 -5.66
C ALA A 132 -1.50 11.57 -5.41
N TYR A 133 -1.43 10.76 -4.36
CA TYR A 133 -2.49 9.82 -3.98
C TYR A 133 -3.55 10.43 -3.06
N GLN A 134 -3.32 11.65 -2.56
CA GLN A 134 -4.29 12.41 -1.75
C GLN A 134 -5.05 13.44 -2.60
N GLU A 135 -4.65 13.66 -3.85
CA GLU A 135 -5.34 14.57 -4.75
C GLU A 135 -6.73 14.03 -5.10
N SER A 136 -7.74 14.89 -4.97
CA SER A 136 -9.11 14.56 -5.37
C SER A 136 -9.16 14.30 -6.87
N LEU A 137 -9.88 13.25 -7.27
CA LEU A 137 -10.20 12.99 -8.68
C LEU A 137 -10.76 14.23 -9.39
N GLY A 138 -11.49 15.08 -8.66
CA GLY A 138 -12.00 16.36 -9.17
C GLY A 138 -10.91 17.39 -9.43
N ASP A 139 -9.93 17.53 -8.53
CA ASP A 139 -8.81 18.47 -8.67
C ASP A 139 -7.90 18.06 -9.83
N PHE A 140 -7.63 16.76 -9.97
CA PHE A 140 -6.91 16.22 -11.12
C PHE A 140 -7.64 16.49 -12.44
N LEU A 141 -8.96 16.26 -12.49
CA LEU A 141 -9.76 16.49 -13.69
C LEU A 141 -9.78 17.97 -14.08
N GLN A 142 -9.88 18.85 -13.08
CA GLN A 142 -9.83 20.29 -13.26
C GLN A 142 -8.47 20.71 -13.83
N ASN A 143 -7.37 20.28 -13.21
CA ASN A 143 -6.03 20.56 -13.72
C ASN A 143 -5.86 20.07 -15.16
N LEU A 144 -6.29 18.85 -15.49
CA LEU A 144 -6.15 18.29 -16.83
C LEU A 144 -6.98 19.06 -17.89
N LEU A 145 -8.21 19.46 -17.56
CA LEU A 145 -9.09 20.19 -18.47
C LEU A 145 -8.63 21.64 -18.67
N PHE A 146 -8.17 22.31 -17.62
CA PHE A 146 -7.79 23.71 -17.68
C PHE A 146 -6.29 23.92 -18.04
N SER A 147 -5.40 22.96 -17.77
CA SER A 147 -4.00 23.02 -18.21
C SER A 147 -3.82 22.75 -19.71
N ALA A 148 -4.76 22.04 -20.33
CA ALA A 148 -4.78 21.86 -21.79
C ALA A 148 -5.18 23.16 -22.52
N SER A 149 -5.90 24.06 -21.86
CA SER A 149 -6.33 25.34 -22.45
C SER A 149 -5.27 26.45 -22.38
N SER A 150 -4.23 26.30 -21.57
CA SER A 150 -3.23 27.36 -21.33
C SER A 150 -1.97 27.27 -22.16
N LYS A 151 -1.85 26.30 -23.10
CA LYS A 151 -0.67 26.15 -23.98
C LYS A 151 -0.80 26.78 -25.38
N GLU A 152 -1.83 27.59 -25.65
CA GLU A 152 -1.95 28.36 -26.90
C GLU A 152 -1.65 29.87 -26.78
N VAL A 153 -1.22 30.35 -25.60
CA VAL A 153 -0.86 31.77 -25.41
C VAL A 153 0.50 31.91 -24.74
N GLU A 154 1.55 31.50 -25.45
CA GLU A 154 2.89 32.09 -25.30
C GLU A 154 3.60 31.96 -26.65
N GLN A 155 3.42 32.99 -27.48
CA GLN A 155 4.39 33.39 -28.51
C GLN A 155 5.28 34.47 -27.92
#